data_AF-A0A2D4K295-F1
#
_entry.id   AF-A0A2D4K295-F1
#
_cell.length_a   1.000
_cell.length_b   1.000
_cell.length_c   1.000
_cell.angle_alpha   90.00
_cell.angle_beta   90.00
_cell.angle_gamma   90.00
#
_symmetry.space_group_name_H-M   'P 1'
#
loop_
_entity.id
_entity.type
_entity.pdbx_description
1 polymer ?
#
loop_
_entity_poly.entity_id
_entity_poly.type
_entity_poly.pdbx_seq_one_letter_code
_entity_poly.pdbx_strand_id
1 'polypeptide(L)'
;AHGHRNVLRKLLTQPQQSKGDVLSLEEILAEGVESDTSSQGSSNEGQVKLCKTRMKALQEAMYYSAEHGYVDITMELRVLGIPWKLHVWIESLRATFYQSRYSVVQNLLREFVTIKEE
;
A
#
# COMPACT_ATOMS: atom_id res chain seq x y z
N ALA A 1 8.29 -14.56 -14.75
CA ALA A 1 7.22 -14.38 -13.74
C ALA A 1 7.56 -14.86 -12.31
N HIS A 2 8.60 -15.68 -12.05
CA HIS A 2 8.92 -16.17 -10.70
C HIS A 2 9.78 -15.24 -9.81
N GLY A 3 10.41 -14.21 -10.38
CA GLY A 3 11.26 -13.27 -9.63
C GLY A 3 10.47 -12.42 -8.63
N HIS A 4 9.34 -11.85 -9.07
CA HIS A 4 8.54 -10.93 -8.26
C HIS A 4 8.00 -11.58 -6.98
N ARG A 5 7.58 -12.86 -7.05
CA ARG A 5 7.11 -13.61 -5.88
C ARG A 5 8.22 -13.85 -4.85
N ASN A 6 9.45 -14.04 -5.31
CA ASN A 6 10.61 -14.21 -4.42
C ASN A 6 11.03 -12.88 -3.80
N VAL A 7 10.92 -11.77 -4.53
CA VAL A 7 11.15 -10.41 -4.00
C VAL A 7 10.11 -10.07 -2.92
N LEU A 8 8.83 -10.27 -3.19
CA LEU A 8 7.75 -10.03 -2.23
C LEU A 8 7.93 -10.89 -0.98
N ARG A 9 8.24 -12.19 -1.15
CA ARG A 9 8.45 -13.07 0.00
C ARG A 9 9.66 -12.63 0.83
N LYS A 10 10.77 -12.19 0.21
CA LYS A 10 11.94 -11.63 0.93
C LYS A 10 11.57 -10.37 1.72
N LEU A 11 10.82 -9.45 1.12
CA LEU A 11 10.36 -8.23 1.81
C LEU A 11 9.44 -8.55 3.01
N LEU A 12 8.61 -9.57 2.90
CA LEU A 12 7.69 -9.98 3.97
C LEU A 12 8.33 -10.84 5.07
N THR A 13 9.43 -11.54 4.77
CA THR A 13 10.10 -12.46 5.72
C THR A 13 11.33 -11.86 6.39
N GLN A 14 11.79 -10.67 6.00
CA GLN A 14 12.94 -10.05 6.64
C GLN A 14 12.52 -9.47 8.00
N PRO A 15 12.97 -10.03 9.14
CA PRO A 15 12.83 -9.34 10.41
C PRO A 15 13.63 -8.05 10.29
N GLN A 16 13.05 -6.93 10.75
CA GLN A 16 13.68 -5.61 10.78
C GLN A 16 14.98 -5.70 11.59
N GLN A 17 16.08 -6.11 10.93
CA GLN A 17 17.41 -6.04 11.50
C GLN A 17 17.78 -4.56 11.51
N SER A 18 17.56 -3.97 12.68
CA SER A 18 18.21 -2.73 13.10
C SER A 18 19.72 -2.86 12.85
N LYS A 19 20.23 -2.11 11.89
CA LYS A 19 21.63 -1.72 11.67
C LYS A 19 21.54 -0.69 10.52
N GLY A 20 21.38 0.59 10.81
CA GLY A 20 22.41 1.39 11.48
C GLY A 20 23.26 2.18 10.49
N ASP A 21 23.00 2.08 9.17
CA ASP A 21 23.67 2.90 8.16
C ASP A 21 22.89 2.93 6.83
N VAL A 22 21.59 3.24 6.90
CA VAL A 22 20.84 3.67 5.72
C VAL A 22 20.11 4.92 6.16
N LEU A 23 20.68 6.07 5.83
CA LEU A 23 20.07 7.37 6.07
C LEU A 23 18.67 7.35 5.45
N SER A 24 17.68 7.81 6.20
CA SER A 24 16.29 7.84 5.73
C SER A 24 16.20 8.76 4.51
N LEU A 25 15.26 8.53 3.60
CA LEU A 25 15.03 9.46 2.49
C LEU A 25 14.72 10.88 3.01
N GLU A 26 14.09 10.97 4.18
CA GLU A 26 13.87 12.19 4.96
C GLU A 26 15.17 12.86 5.44
N GLU A 27 16.22 12.09 5.72
CA GLU A 27 17.53 12.59 6.14
C GLU A 27 18.32 13.12 4.93
N ILE A 28 18.26 12.40 3.79
CA ILE A 28 18.81 12.85 2.50
C ILE A 28 18.16 14.16 2.04
N LEU A 29 16.86 14.34 2.33
CA LEU A 29 16.11 15.54 1.97
C LEU A 29 16.28 16.69 2.98
N ALA A 30 16.76 16.40 4.20
CA ALA A 30 17.02 17.41 5.23
C ALA A 30 18.41 18.04 5.12
N GLU A 31 19.36 17.43 4.41
CA GLU A 31 20.73 17.93 4.21
C GLU A 31 20.84 19.17 3.29
N GLY A 32 19.71 19.73 2.85
CA GLY A 32 19.65 20.90 1.95
C GLY A 32 18.79 22.07 2.42
N VAL A 33 18.28 22.07 3.65
CA VAL A 33 17.47 23.18 4.19
C VAL A 33 17.96 23.64 5.56
N GLU A 34 19.02 24.44 5.54
CA GLU A 34 19.39 25.34 6.63
C GLU A 34 18.22 26.28 6.92
N SER A 35 17.55 26.15 8.08
CA SER A 35 17.17 27.25 8.98
C SER A 35 16.22 26.77 10.08
N ASP A 36 16.76 26.66 11.30
CA ASP A 36 16.19 27.17 12.55
C ASP A 36 14.71 26.90 12.89
N THR A 37 14.48 25.97 13.82
CA THR A 37 14.20 26.26 15.24
C THR A 37 13.53 25.07 15.94
N SER A 38 14.16 24.64 17.04
CA SER A 38 13.55 24.11 18.27
C SER A 38 12.26 23.27 18.18
N SER A 39 12.32 22.00 18.55
CA SER A 39 12.08 21.57 19.95
C SER A 39 11.82 20.07 20.08
N GLN A 40 12.44 19.50 21.11
CA GLN A 40 12.23 18.18 21.68
C GLN A 40 10.77 17.72 21.70
N GLY A 41 10.55 16.44 21.34
CA GLY A 41 9.51 15.65 21.99
C GLY A 41 8.80 14.65 21.07
N SER A 42 8.86 13.38 21.46
CA SER A 42 7.95 12.30 21.06
C SER A 42 8.27 11.54 19.77
N SER A 43 9.03 10.46 19.93
CA SER A 43 9.25 9.37 18.96
C SER A 43 7.96 8.66 18.48
N ASN A 44 6.78 9.10 18.92
CA ASN A 44 5.48 8.54 18.55
C ASN A 44 4.83 9.27 17.35
N GLU A 45 5.12 10.55 17.14
CA GLU A 45 4.53 11.29 16.01
C GLU A 45 5.14 10.87 14.66
N GLY A 46 6.45 10.61 14.63
CA GLY A 46 7.14 10.16 13.41
C GLY A 46 6.65 8.80 12.93
N GLN A 47 6.47 7.83 13.84
CA GLN A 47 5.95 6.50 13.49
C GLN A 47 4.49 6.52 13.02
N VAL A 48 3.62 7.32 13.67
CA VAL A 48 2.22 7.46 13.26
C VAL A 48 2.11 8.18 11.91
N LYS A 49 2.92 9.22 11.66
CA LYS A 49 3.00 9.91 10.36
C LYS A 49 3.50 8.96 9.27
N LEU A 50 4.57 8.20 9.52
CA LEU A 50 5.09 7.18 8.59
C LEU A 50 4.05 6.12 8.23
N CYS A 51 3.27 5.64 9.21
CA CYS A 51 2.20 4.67 8.99
C CYS A 51 1.07 5.24 8.11
N LYS A 52 0.68 6.50 8.31
CA LYS A 52 -0.30 7.20 7.47
C LYS A 52 0.21 7.44 6.06
N THR A 53 1.46 7.89 5.91
CA THR A 53 2.09 8.08 4.59
C THR A 53 2.18 6.75 3.84
N ARG A 54 2.59 5.67 4.52
CA ARG A 54 2.61 4.32 3.96
C ARG A 54 1.22 3.86 3.53
N MET A 55 0.20 4.07 4.36
CA MET A 55 -1.19 3.73 4.01
C MET A 55 -1.65 4.47 2.76
N LYS A 56 -1.37 5.77 2.64
CA LYS A 56 -1.70 6.55 1.43
C LYS A 56 -0.99 6.01 0.19
N ALA A 57 0.31 5.73 0.28
CA ALA A 57 1.06 5.16 -0.84
C ALA A 57 0.50 3.78 -1.26
N LEU A 58 0.07 2.95 -0.32
CA LEU A 58 -0.55 1.66 -0.61
C LEU A 58 -1.96 1.81 -1.22
N GLN A 59 -2.75 2.79 -0.77
CA GLN A 59 -4.03 3.14 -1.40
C GLN A 59 -3.85 3.64 -2.84
N GLU A 60 -2.81 4.44 -3.08
CA GLU A 60 -2.46 4.94 -4.40
C GLU A 60 -1.98 3.80 -5.33
N ALA A 61 -1.11 2.92 -4.82
CA ALA A 61 -0.72 1.71 -5.54
C ALA A 61 -1.94 0.82 -5.88
N MET A 62 -2.89 0.69 -4.95
CA MET A 62 -4.14 -0.05 -5.17
C MET A 62 -4.97 0.62 -6.27
N TYR A 63 -5.11 1.94 -6.23
CA TYR A 63 -5.80 2.72 -7.25
C TYR A 63 -5.19 2.51 -8.64
N TYR A 64 -3.88 2.72 -8.79
CA TYR A 64 -3.21 2.54 -10.08
C TYR A 64 -3.28 1.10 -10.58
N SER A 65 -3.17 0.11 -9.70
CA SER A 65 -3.30 -1.30 -10.10
C SER A 65 -4.68 -1.63 -10.67
N ALA A 66 -5.74 -1.08 -10.07
CA ALA A 66 -7.11 -1.30 -10.52
C ALA A 66 -7.38 -0.63 -11.88
N GLU A 67 -6.94 0.61 -12.07
CA GLU A 67 -7.06 1.36 -13.34
C GLU A 67 -6.44 0.62 -14.54
N HIS A 68 -5.33 -0.09 -14.31
CA HIS A 68 -4.61 -0.82 -15.36
C HIS A 68 -5.06 -2.29 -15.49
N GLY A 69 -6.04 -2.73 -14.69
CA GLY A 69 -6.53 -4.11 -14.72
C GLY A 69 -5.58 -5.14 -14.11
N TYR A 70 -4.61 -4.72 -13.29
CA TYR A 70 -3.70 -5.58 -12.54
C TYR A 70 -4.37 -6.17 -11.30
N VAL A 71 -5.39 -7.00 -11.56
CA VAL A 71 -6.27 -7.61 -10.56
C VAL A 71 -5.50 -8.38 -9.48
N ASP A 72 -4.45 -9.10 -9.86
CA ASP A 72 -3.61 -9.85 -8.92
C ASP A 72 -2.96 -8.92 -7.88
N ILE A 73 -2.38 -7.80 -8.32
CA ILE A 73 -1.80 -6.78 -7.44
C ILE A 73 -2.88 -6.14 -6.56
N THR A 74 -4.03 -5.77 -7.14
CA THR A 74 -5.12 -5.16 -6.37
C THR A 74 -5.63 -6.08 -5.28
N MET A 75 -5.78 -7.38 -5.58
CA MET A 75 -6.22 -8.37 -4.60
C MET A 75 -5.16 -8.67 -3.53
N GLU A 76 -3.86 -8.65 -3.88
CA GLU A 76 -2.79 -8.75 -2.88
C GLU A 76 -2.80 -7.56 -1.90
N LEU A 77 -2.95 -6.34 -2.42
CA LEU A 77 -3.10 -5.14 -1.59
C LEU A 77 -4.35 -5.20 -0.71
N ARG A 78 -5.43 -5.82 -1.19
CA ARG A 78 -6.63 -6.06 -0.39
C ARG A 78 -6.37 -7.01 0.77
N VAL A 79 -5.64 -8.11 0.54
CA VAL A 79 -5.24 -9.06 1.58
C VAL A 79 -4.33 -8.40 2.64
N LEU A 80 -3.55 -7.39 2.26
CA LEU A 80 -2.77 -6.56 3.19
C LEU A 80 -3.62 -5.63 4.07
N GLY A 81 -4.95 -5.64 3.91
CA GLY A 81 -5.88 -4.88 4.74
C GLY A 81 -6.14 -3.46 4.27
N ILE A 82 -5.70 -3.11 3.05
CA ILE A 82 -6.06 -1.81 2.46
C ILE A 82 -7.58 -1.79 2.22
N PRO A 83 -8.29 -0.76 2.71
CA PRO A 83 -9.74 -0.68 2.54
C PRO A 83 -10.09 -0.40 1.09
N TRP A 84 -11.22 -0.94 0.64
CA TRP A 84 -11.77 -0.61 -0.66
C TRP A 84 -12.17 0.87 -0.71
N LYS A 85 -11.80 1.53 -1.80
CA LYS A 85 -12.54 2.69 -2.31
C LYS A 85 -13.54 2.20 -3.35
N LEU A 86 -14.71 2.82 -3.43
CA LEU A 86 -15.77 2.42 -4.36
C LEU A 86 -15.26 2.31 -5.80
N HIS A 87 -14.53 3.33 -6.25
CA HIS A 87 -13.92 3.36 -7.58
C HIS A 87 -13.02 2.13 -7.85
N VAL A 88 -12.06 1.89 -6.95
CA VAL A 88 -11.11 0.76 -7.06
C VAL A 88 -11.84 -0.58 -7.08
N TRP A 89 -12.89 -0.74 -6.29
CA TRP A 89 -13.70 -1.95 -6.28
C TRP A 89 -14.45 -2.17 -7.60
N ILE A 90 -15.08 -1.12 -8.15
CA ILE A 90 -15.79 -1.19 -9.44
C ILE A 90 -14.82 -1.55 -10.57
N GLU A 91 -13.65 -0.90 -10.61
CA GLU A 91 -12.61 -1.16 -11.59
C GLU A 91 -12.10 -2.61 -11.52
N SER A 92 -11.87 -3.10 -10.30
CA SER A 92 -11.47 -4.50 -10.06
C SER A 92 -12.56 -5.48 -10.50
N LEU A 93 -13.83 -5.18 -10.23
CA LEU A 93 -14.97 -6.00 -10.63
C LEU A 93 -15.10 -6.04 -12.16
N ARG A 94 -14.97 -4.90 -12.82
CA ARG A 94 -14.99 -4.79 -14.28
C ARG A 94 -13.87 -5.61 -14.91
N ALA A 95 -12.63 -5.43 -14.44
CA ALA A 95 -11.47 -6.14 -14.94
C ALA A 95 -11.59 -7.67 -14.75
N THR A 96 -12.01 -8.12 -13.56
CA THR A 96 -12.20 -9.55 -13.27
C THR A 96 -13.31 -10.19 -14.11
N PHE A 97 -14.38 -9.43 -14.39
CA PHE A 97 -15.46 -9.89 -15.26
C PHE A 97 -14.97 -10.10 -16.70
N TYR A 98 -14.24 -9.13 -17.28
CA TYR A 98 -13.66 -9.28 -18.62
C TYR A 98 -12.64 -10.43 -18.71
N GLN A 99 -11.90 -10.69 -17.64
CA GLN A 99 -10.97 -11.81 -17.56
C GLN A 99 -11.65 -13.16 -17.29
N SER A 100 -12.99 -13.21 -17.19
CA SER A 100 -13.76 -14.43 -16.88
C SER A 100 -13.33 -15.11 -15.56
N ARG A 101 -12.82 -14.35 -14.59
CA ARG A 101 -12.35 -14.86 -13.29
C ARG A 101 -13.49 -14.87 -12.26
N TYR A 102 -14.51 -15.70 -12.50
CA TYR A 102 -15.77 -15.67 -11.74
C TYR A 102 -15.62 -15.93 -10.24
N SER A 103 -14.62 -16.70 -9.79
CA SER A 103 -14.36 -16.89 -8.36
C SER A 103 -13.96 -15.57 -7.67
N VAL A 104 -13.21 -14.71 -8.35
CA VAL A 104 -12.80 -13.40 -7.84
C VAL A 104 -13.96 -12.42 -7.89
N VAL A 105 -14.77 -12.46 -8.97
CA VAL A 105 -16.02 -11.69 -9.06
C VAL A 105 -16.93 -11.98 -7.86
N GLN A 106 -17.16 -13.25 -7.55
CA GLN A 106 -17.97 -13.64 -6.39
C GLN A 106 -17.37 -13.19 -5.05
N ASN A 107 -16.03 -13.14 -4.95
CA ASN A 107 -15.38 -12.62 -3.75
C ASN A 107 -15.60 -11.10 -3.63
N LEU A 108 -15.37 -10.34 -4.70
CA LEU A 108 -15.58 -8.90 -4.73
C LEU A 108 -17.02 -8.53 -4.38
N LEU A 109 -18.01 -9.24 -4.92
CA LEU A 109 -19.42 -9.04 -4.58
C LEU A 109 -19.72 -9.28 -3.09
N ARG A 110 -19.11 -10.31 -2.48
CA ARG A 110 -19.23 -10.55 -1.03
C ARG A 110 -18.59 -9.45 -0.20
N GLU A 111 -17.47 -8.89 -0.66
CA GLU A 111 -16.76 -7.83 0.03
C GLU A 111 -17.38 -6.43 -0.15
N PHE A 112 -18.40 -6.28 -1.01
CA PHE A 112 -19.05 -4.98 -1.26
C PHE A 112 -19.51 -4.28 0.02
N VAL A 113 -20.01 -5.05 1.00
CA VAL A 113 -20.47 -4.53 2.31
C VAL A 113 -19.37 -3.90 3.16
N THR A 114 -18.10 -4.11 2.80
CA THR A 114 -16.96 -3.53 3.52
C THR A 114 -16.57 -2.14 3.01
N ILE A 115 -17.15 -1.71 1.89
CA ILE A 115 -16.94 -0.37 1.33
C ILE A 115 -17.70 0.61 2.22
N LYS A 116 -16.98 1.62 2.74
CA LYS A 116 -17.58 2.72 3.49
C LYS A 116 -17.86 3.87 2.52
N GLU A 117 -19.03 4.50 2.65
CA GLU A 117 -19.23 5.84 2.09
C GLU A 117 -18.21 6.78 2.73
N GLU A 118 -17.53 7.55 1.89
CA GLU A 118 -16.53 8.55 2.29
C GLU A 118 -17.21 9.86 2.69
#